data_AF-K1TY08-F1
#
_entry.id   AF-K1TY08-F1
#
_cell.length_a   1.000
_cell.length_b   1.000
_cell.length_c   1.000
_cell.angle_alpha   90.00
_cell.angle_beta   90.00
_cell.angle_gamma   90.00
#
_symmetry.space_group_name_H-M   'P 1'
#
loop_
_entity.id
_entity.type
_entity.pdbx_description
1 polymer ?
#
loop_
_entity_poly.entity_id
_entity_poly.type
_entity_poly.pdbx_seq_one_letter_code
_entity_poly.pdbx_strand_id
1 'polypeptide(L)'
;MKFENGQMQVKFHLPVFLRSEDMSLTRTKSKQKRKQTRTPITWKEIKRQKVLLFWAGVMMIYGVIFYYLPLAGWAMAFQNYKPQLGILHSEFVGLQKFRMLFSDVTFLRVIRNTLAMGVINLVATFVTAIVFAILLNEIK
;
A
#
# COMPACT_ATOMS: atom_id res chain seq x y z
N MET A 1 -32.99 -57.73 -14.77
CA MET A 1 -33.98 -58.79 -14.51
C MET A 1 -33.27 -60.14 -14.60
N LYS A 2 -33.19 -60.88 -13.50
CA LYS A 2 -32.76 -62.28 -13.47
C LYS A 2 -33.60 -62.99 -12.41
N PHE A 3 -34.13 -64.15 -12.78
CA PHE A 3 -35.01 -65.00 -11.97
C PHE A 3 -34.22 -66.24 -11.55
N GLU A 4 -34.25 -66.57 -10.25
CA GLU A 4 -33.82 -67.87 -9.73
C GLU A 4 -34.63 -68.21 -8.47
N ASN A 5 -35.21 -69.41 -8.42
CA ASN A 5 -35.82 -70.09 -7.25
C ASN A 5 -36.98 -69.42 -6.48
N GLY A 6 -38.11 -69.17 -7.16
CA GLY A 6 -39.44 -69.41 -6.59
C GLY A 6 -39.94 -68.61 -5.38
N GLN A 7 -39.33 -67.49 -4.99
CA GLN A 7 -39.86 -66.59 -3.96
C GLN A 7 -39.71 -65.11 -4.38
N MET A 8 -40.78 -64.32 -4.29
CA MET A 8 -40.73 -62.87 -4.49
C MET A 8 -40.04 -62.21 -3.29
N GLN A 9 -38.89 -61.59 -3.50
CA GLN A 9 -38.31 -60.64 -2.54
C GLN A 9 -38.18 -59.27 -3.20
N VAL A 10 -39.02 -58.35 -2.72
CA VAL A 10 -39.12 -56.96 -3.15
C VAL A 10 -37.84 -56.22 -2.75
N LYS A 11 -37.03 -55.83 -3.73
CA LYS A 11 -35.79 -55.07 -3.50
C LYS A 11 -36.11 -53.58 -3.38
N PHE A 12 -36.41 -53.11 -2.17
CA PHE A 12 -36.37 -51.69 -1.82
C PHE A 12 -35.94 -51.50 -0.35
N HIS A 13 -34.67 -51.15 -0.13
CA HIS A 13 -34.31 -50.35 1.03
C HIS A 13 -33.02 -49.56 0.82
N LEU A 14 -33.06 -48.33 1.31
CA LEU A 14 -32.15 -47.19 1.15
C LEU A 14 -30.69 -47.50 1.53
N PRO A 15 -29.72 -46.69 1.06
CA PRO A 15 -28.34 -46.76 1.55
C PRO A 15 -28.28 -46.38 3.03
N VAL A 16 -28.05 -47.38 3.89
CA VAL A 16 -27.63 -47.21 5.28
C VAL A 16 -26.21 -46.64 5.28
N PHE A 17 -26.11 -45.34 5.54
CA PHE A 17 -24.86 -44.61 5.68
C PHE A 17 -24.54 -44.46 7.17
N LEU A 18 -23.98 -45.49 7.79
CA LEU A 18 -23.33 -45.37 9.12
C LEU A 18 -22.16 -46.35 9.21
N ARG A 19 -20.94 -45.84 9.05
CA ARG A 19 -19.73 -46.46 9.57
C ARG A 19 -19.01 -45.45 10.45
N SER A 20 -19.32 -45.52 11.74
CA SER A 20 -18.65 -44.81 12.83
C SER A 20 -17.64 -45.75 13.48
N GLU A 21 -16.39 -45.63 13.06
CA GLU A 21 -15.14 -46.19 13.58
C GLU A 21 -14.12 -45.65 12.55
N ASP A 22 -13.08 -44.88 12.83
CA ASP A 22 -12.25 -44.79 14.02
C ASP A 22 -11.50 -43.45 14.01
N MET A 23 -11.35 -42.93 15.22
CA MET A 23 -10.62 -41.74 15.58
C MET A 23 -9.11 -42.00 15.41
N SER A 24 -8.51 -41.56 14.30
CA SER A 24 -7.06 -41.33 14.22
C SER A 24 -6.79 -39.83 14.21
N LEU A 25 -6.58 -39.30 15.42
CA LEU A 25 -5.84 -38.07 15.66
C LEU A 25 -4.56 -38.10 14.82
N THR A 26 -4.46 -37.26 13.78
CA THR A 26 -3.26 -36.59 13.28
C THR A 26 -3.40 -36.27 11.81
N ARG A 27 -3.66 -35.00 11.52
CA ARG A 27 -2.93 -34.28 10.47
C ARG A 27 -3.14 -32.80 10.71
N THR A 28 -2.38 -32.29 11.67
CA THR A 28 -1.94 -30.90 11.66
C THR A 28 -1.48 -30.57 10.24
N LYS A 29 -2.30 -29.80 9.50
CA LYS A 29 -1.83 -29.13 8.30
C LYS A 29 -0.80 -28.11 8.75
N SER A 30 0.42 -28.59 8.86
CA SER A 30 1.66 -27.85 8.93
C SER A 30 1.52 -26.65 8.00
N LYS A 31 1.48 -25.46 8.59
CA LYS A 31 1.72 -24.20 7.90
C LYS A 31 3.02 -24.40 7.13
N GLN A 32 2.91 -24.66 5.84
CA GLN A 32 4.03 -24.67 4.92
C GLN A 32 4.51 -23.23 4.84
N LYS A 33 5.33 -22.85 5.83
CA LYS A 33 6.05 -21.61 5.91
C LYS A 33 7.02 -21.67 4.74
N ARG A 34 6.59 -21.15 3.59
CA ARG A 34 7.38 -21.02 2.37
C ARG A 34 8.59 -20.17 2.75
N LYS A 35 9.67 -20.81 3.19
CA LYS A 35 10.97 -20.17 3.41
C LYS A 35 11.34 -19.63 2.04
N GLN A 36 11.16 -18.33 1.83
CA GLN A 36 11.80 -17.61 0.75
C GLN A 36 13.30 -17.76 0.98
N THR A 37 13.92 -18.69 0.27
CA THR A 37 15.37 -18.71 0.10
C THR A 37 15.72 -17.41 -0.59
N ARG A 38 16.24 -16.44 0.18
CA ARG A 38 16.87 -15.24 -0.36
C ARG A 38 18.02 -15.72 -1.23
N THR A 39 17.83 -15.72 -2.55
CA THR A 39 18.92 -15.96 -3.48
C THR A 39 19.96 -14.87 -3.25
N PRO A 40 21.24 -15.22 -3.02
CA PRO A 40 22.27 -14.21 -2.83
C PRO A 40 22.37 -13.39 -4.12
N ILE A 41 22.30 -12.06 -4.00
CA ILE A 41 22.53 -11.15 -5.13
C ILE A 41 23.96 -11.39 -5.61
N THR A 42 24.07 -12.13 -6.71
CA THR A 42 25.34 -12.51 -7.29
C THR A 42 25.71 -11.45 -8.31
N TRP A 43 26.94 -10.96 -8.31
CA TRP A 43 27.43 -9.90 -9.20
C TRP A 43 27.27 -10.21 -10.71
N LYS A 44 27.14 -11.50 -11.07
CA LYS A 44 26.75 -11.95 -12.43
C LYS A 44 25.32 -11.55 -12.82
N GLU A 45 24.39 -11.50 -11.87
CA GLU A 45 22.99 -11.10 -12.07
C GLU A 45 22.88 -9.60 -12.38
N ILE A 46 23.64 -8.76 -11.67
CA ILE A 46 23.72 -7.31 -11.91
C ILE A 46 24.26 -7.02 -13.31
N LYS A 47 25.26 -7.80 -13.78
CA LYS A 47 25.75 -7.70 -15.16
C LYS A 47 24.74 -8.18 -16.21
N ARG A 48 23.83 -9.11 -15.88
CA ARG A 48 22.76 -9.57 -16.79
C ARG A 48 21.60 -8.55 -16.85
N GLN A 49 21.33 -7.86 -15.75
CA GLN A 49 20.27 -6.86 -15.62
C GLN A 49 20.73 -5.41 -15.85
N LYS A 50 21.82 -5.19 -16.60
CA LYS A 50 22.37 -3.84 -16.85
C LYS A 50 21.38 -2.87 -17.46
N VAL A 51 20.50 -3.35 -18.35
CA VAL A 51 19.48 -2.50 -19.00
C VAL A 51 18.47 -2.00 -17.97
N LEU A 52 18.01 -2.87 -17.07
CA LEU A 52 17.12 -2.48 -15.95
C LEU A 52 17.83 -1.50 -15.01
N LEU A 53 19.09 -1.76 -14.66
CA LEU A 53 19.85 -0.86 -13.79
C LEU A 53 20.13 0.50 -14.45
N PHE A 54 20.32 0.52 -15.77
CA PHE A 54 20.49 1.75 -16.54
C PHE A 54 19.21 2.59 -16.51
N TRP A 55 18.05 2.01 -16.84
CA TRP A 55 16.77 2.72 -16.77
C TRP A 55 16.42 3.16 -15.34
N ALA A 56 16.69 2.31 -14.34
CA ALA A 56 16.54 2.68 -12.94
C ALA A 56 17.47 3.84 -12.55
N GLY A 57 18.72 3.83 -13.03
CA GLY A 57 19.68 4.90 -12.81
C GLY A 57 19.25 6.22 -13.45
N VAL A 58 18.75 6.19 -14.69
CA VAL A 58 18.19 7.37 -15.37
C VAL A 58 17.02 7.96 -14.57
N MET A 59 16.09 7.10 -14.13
CA MET A 59 14.95 7.55 -13.30
C MET A 59 15.40 8.09 -11.95
N MET A 60 16.42 7.49 -11.33
CA MET A 60 17.00 7.98 -10.08
C MET A 60 17.66 9.36 -10.26
N ILE A 61 18.46 9.55 -11.31
CA ILE A 61 19.11 10.83 -11.61
C ILE A 61 18.06 11.91 -11.87
N TYR A 62 17.02 11.59 -12.65
CA TYR A 62 15.88 12.48 -12.85
C TYR A 62 15.23 12.86 -11.51
N GLY A 63 14.98 11.87 -10.64
CA GLY A 63 14.48 12.06 -9.29
C GLY A 63 15.34 13.03 -8.47
N VAL A 64 16.67 12.85 -8.49
CA VAL A 64 17.58 13.72 -7.75
C VAL A 64 17.56 15.16 -8.28
N ILE A 65 17.63 15.35 -9.59
CA ILE A 65 17.70 16.69 -10.19
C ILE A 65 16.39 17.44 -9.99
N PHE A 66 15.23 16.79 -10.17
CA PHE A 66 13.95 17.50 -10.13
C PHE A 66 13.26 17.48 -8.77
N TYR A 67 13.52 16.50 -7.91
CA TYR A 67 12.88 16.43 -6.59
C TYR A 67 13.81 16.84 -5.47
N TYR A 68 15.11 16.51 -5.51
CA TYR A 68 16.03 16.82 -4.40
C TYR A 68 16.71 18.18 -4.56
N LEU A 69 17.08 18.58 -5.78
CA LEU A 69 17.73 19.86 -6.02
C LEU A 69 16.86 21.06 -5.58
N PRO A 70 15.53 21.10 -5.84
CA PRO A 70 14.69 22.19 -5.34
C PRO A 70 14.58 22.27 -3.81
N LEU A 71 14.82 21.16 -3.09
CA LEU A 71 14.78 21.16 -1.61
C LEU A 71 15.90 22.00 -1.00
N ALA A 72 17.01 22.19 -1.72
CA ALA A 72 18.06 23.12 -1.30
C ALA A 72 17.51 24.55 -1.12
N GLY A 73 16.46 24.91 -1.87
CA GLY A 73 15.76 26.18 -1.73
C GLY A 73 15.03 26.36 -0.40
N TRP A 74 14.78 25.29 0.37
CA TRP A 74 14.17 25.41 1.70
C TRP A 74 15.05 26.18 2.69
N ALA A 75 16.37 26.21 2.46
CA ALA A 75 17.28 27.07 3.21
C ALA A 75 16.85 28.55 3.18
N MET A 76 16.17 28.99 2.10
CA MET A 76 15.64 30.35 1.99
C MET A 76 14.62 30.71 3.08
N ALA A 77 13.91 29.74 3.65
CA ALA A 77 12.96 29.99 4.73
C ALA A 77 13.62 30.43 6.05
N PHE A 78 14.90 30.11 6.23
CA PHE A 78 15.68 30.41 7.44
C PHE A 78 16.54 31.67 7.32
N GLN A 79 16.57 32.29 6.14
CA GLN A 79 17.34 33.49 5.87
C GLN A 79 16.42 34.65 5.46
N ASN A 80 16.88 35.88 5.67
CA ASN A 80 16.18 37.08 5.23
C ASN A 80 16.39 37.32 3.73
N TYR A 81 15.93 36.36 2.91
CA TYR A 81 16.22 36.32 1.48
C TYR A 81 15.74 37.58 0.77
N LYS A 82 16.69 38.33 0.21
CA LYS A 82 16.43 39.45 -0.68
C LYS A 82 16.88 39.04 -2.10
N PRO A 83 15.97 39.02 -3.10
CA PRO A 83 16.31 38.58 -4.46
C PRO A 83 17.51 39.32 -5.08
N GLN A 84 17.73 40.58 -4.67
CA GLN A 84 18.83 41.42 -5.15
C GLN A 84 20.23 40.98 -4.67
N LEU A 85 20.32 40.29 -3.52
CA LEU A 85 21.60 39.88 -2.92
C LEU A 85 21.94 38.40 -3.20
N GLY A 86 21.00 37.65 -3.78
CA GLY A 86 21.13 36.22 -4.04
C GLY A 86 21.00 35.35 -2.78
N ILE A 87 21.03 34.03 -2.98
CA ILE A 87 20.79 33.04 -1.91
C ILE A 87 21.97 33.00 -0.92
N LEU A 88 23.18 33.30 -1.38
CA LEU A 88 24.43 33.10 -0.62
C LEU A 88 24.85 34.29 0.26
N HIS A 89 24.32 35.50 0.03
CA HIS A 89 24.67 36.70 0.82
C HIS A 89 23.56 37.14 1.79
N SER A 90 22.51 36.36 1.92
CA SER A 90 21.38 36.69 2.78
C SER A 90 21.70 36.36 4.24
N GLU A 91 21.38 37.27 5.16
CA GLU A 91 21.55 37.02 6.60
C GLU A 91 20.68 35.86 7.07
N PHE A 92 21.26 34.96 7.87
CA PHE A 92 20.55 33.84 8.48
C PHE A 92 19.80 34.30 9.73
N VAL A 93 18.46 34.23 9.69
CA VAL A 93 17.56 34.71 10.76
C VAL A 93 16.88 33.56 11.52
N GLY A 94 17.22 32.31 11.19
CA GLY A 94 16.71 31.10 11.84
C GLY A 94 15.19 31.00 11.77
N LEU A 95 14.53 30.90 12.93
CA LEU A 95 13.08 30.68 13.02
C LEU A 95 12.24 31.96 13.07
N GLN A 96 12.83 33.14 12.88
CA GLN A 96 12.10 34.41 12.99
C GLN A 96 10.92 34.49 12.01
N LYS A 97 11.11 34.05 10.76
CA LYS A 97 10.06 34.02 9.74
C LYS A 97 8.90 33.09 10.12
N PHE A 98 9.21 31.93 10.69
CA PHE A 98 8.20 30.99 11.18
C PHE A 98 7.38 31.60 12.33
N ARG A 99 8.02 32.26 13.31
CA ARG A 99 7.30 32.93 14.41
C ARG A 99 6.34 33.99 13.89
N MET A 100 6.79 34.82 12.95
CA MET A 100 5.94 35.83 12.31
C MET A 100 4.74 35.19 11.60
N LEU A 101 4.98 34.12 10.83
CA LEU A 101 3.93 33.42 10.09
C LEU A 101 2.89 32.77 11.01
N PHE A 102 3.32 32.11 12.10
CA PHE A 102 2.41 31.50 13.07
C PHE A 102 1.71 32.51 14.00
N SER A 103 2.22 33.73 14.12
CA SER A 103 1.52 34.83 14.82
C SER A 103 0.40 35.46 13.99
N ASP A 104 0.34 35.19 12.68
CA ASP A 104 -0.69 35.72 11.79
C ASP A 104 -1.99 34.91 11.88
N VAL A 105 -3.07 35.58 12.30
CA VAL A 105 -4.41 34.99 12.43
C VAL A 105 -5.01 34.51 11.10
N THR A 106 -4.65 35.16 9.99
CA THR A 106 -5.10 34.80 8.65
C THR A 106 -4.43 33.49 8.22
N PHE A 107 -3.13 33.36 8.46
CA PHE A 107 -2.39 32.14 8.16
C PHE A 107 -2.98 30.94 8.92
N LEU A 108 -3.22 31.08 10.24
CA LEU A 108 -3.82 30.01 11.04
C LEU A 108 -5.24 29.66 10.57
N ARG A 109 -6.04 30.66 10.17
CA ARG A 109 -7.37 30.43 9.60
C ARG A 109 -7.30 29.62 8.31
N VAL A 110 -6.35 29.95 7.42
CA VAL A 110 -6.13 29.22 6.16
C VAL A 110 -5.70 27.78 6.45
N ILE A 111 -4.74 27.53 7.35
CA ILE A 111 -4.35 26.16 7.73
C ILE A 111 -5.56 25.36 8.21
N ARG A 112 -6.35 25.93 9.13
CA ARG A 112 -7.54 25.26 9.67
C ARG A 112 -8.53 24.91 8.56
N ASN A 113 -8.76 25.84 7.62
CA ASN A 113 -9.67 25.61 6.51
C ASN A 113 -9.15 24.53 5.54
N THR A 114 -7.86 24.57 5.20
CA THR A 114 -7.21 23.54 4.36
C THR A 114 -7.27 22.17 5.03
N LEU A 115 -7.01 22.10 6.33
CA LEU A 115 -7.07 20.85 7.09
C LEU A 115 -8.51 20.34 7.21
N ALA A 116 -9.48 21.22 7.46
CA ALA A 116 -10.90 20.85 7.46
C ALA A 116 -11.34 20.30 6.10
N MET A 117 -10.98 20.98 5.00
CA MET A 117 -11.25 20.49 3.65
C MET A 117 -10.56 19.16 3.35
N GLY A 118 -9.30 19.01 3.77
CA GLY A 118 -8.55 17.76 3.62
C GLY A 118 -9.21 16.59 4.36
N VAL A 119 -9.67 16.81 5.59
CA VAL A 119 -10.37 15.79 6.39
C VAL A 119 -11.72 15.43 5.79
N ILE A 120 -12.52 16.43 5.42
CA ILE A 120 -13.82 16.20 4.77
C ILE A 120 -13.62 15.40 3.48
N ASN A 121 -12.65 15.79 2.65
CA ASN A 121 -12.36 15.11 1.39
C ASN A 121 -11.89 13.67 1.61
N LEU A 122 -11.01 13.44 2.60
CA LEU A 122 -10.52 12.10 2.94
C LEU A 122 -11.68 11.18 3.36
N VAL A 123 -12.51 11.64 4.29
CA VAL A 123 -13.65 10.85 4.81
C VAL A 123 -14.67 10.63 3.70
N ALA A 124 -15.06 11.67 2.98
CA ALA A 124 -16.06 11.58 1.91
C ALA A 124 -15.60 10.64 0.79
N THR A 125 -14.36 10.79 0.31
CA THR A 125 -13.81 9.92 -0.75
C THR A 125 -13.72 8.47 -0.30
N PHE A 126 -13.27 8.23 0.94
CA PHE A 126 -13.17 6.88 1.49
C PHE A 126 -14.53 6.21 1.64
N VAL A 127 -15.51 6.90 2.26
CA VAL A 127 -16.87 6.39 2.43
C VAL A 127 -17.52 6.15 1.07
N THR A 128 -17.40 7.11 0.14
CA THR A 128 -17.96 6.99 -1.21
C THR A 128 -17.36 5.80 -1.95
N ALA A 129 -16.05 5.59 -1.88
CA ALA A 129 -15.39 4.45 -2.53
C ALA A 129 -15.90 3.10 -1.98
N ILE A 130 -16.11 2.98 -0.67
CA ILE A 130 -16.64 1.76 -0.03
C ILE A 130 -18.10 1.53 -0.45
N VAL A 131 -18.95 2.55 -0.33
CA VAL A 131 -20.36 2.44 -0.72
C VAL A 131 -20.47 2.08 -2.19
N PHE A 132 -19.69 2.73 -3.05
CA PHE A 132 -19.67 2.44 -4.49
C PHE A 132 -19.21 1.00 -4.78
N ALA A 133 -18.21 0.48 -4.06
CA ALA A 133 -17.78 -0.91 -4.20
C ALA A 133 -18.86 -1.92 -3.78
N ILE A 134 -19.61 -1.61 -2.71
CA ILE A 134 -20.74 -2.46 -2.25
C ILE A 134 -21.88 -2.44 -3.27
N LEU A 135 -22.28 -1.25 -3.74
CA LEU A 135 -23.34 -1.11 -4.75
C LEU A 135 -23.02 -1.89 -6.02
N LEU A 136 -21.77 -1.81 -6.52
CA LEU A 136 -21.34 -2.59 -7.68
C LEU A 136 -21.34 -4.10 -7.43
N ASN A 137 -21.13 -4.53 -6.19
CA ASN A 137 -21.21 -5.94 -5.82
C ASN A 137 -22.66 -6.45 -5.76
N GLU A 138 -23.62 -5.59 -5.38
CA GLU A 138 -25.04 -5.95 -5.30
C GLU A 138 -25.76 -5.98 -6.66
N ILE A 139 -25.21 -5.34 -7.70
CA ILE A 139 -25.79 -5.35 -9.06
C ILE A 139 -25.50 -6.68 -9.82
N LYS A 140 -24.69 -7.57 -9.25
CA LYS A 140 -24.38 -8.89 -9.84
C LYS A 140 -25.43 -9.95 -9.56
#